data_AF-A0A536X486-F1
#
_entry.id   AF-A0A536X486-F1
#
_cell.length_a   1.000
_cell.length_b   1.000
_cell.length_c   1.000
_cell.angle_alpha   90.00
_cell.angle_beta   90.00
_cell.angle_gamma   90.00
#
_symmetry.space_group_name_H-M   'P 1'
#
loop_
_entity.id
_entity.type
_entity.pdbx_description
1 polymer ?
#
loop_
_entity_poly.entity_id
_entity_poly.type
_entity_poly.pdbx_seq_one_letter_code
_entity_poly.pdbx_strand_id
1 'polypeptide(L)'
;MDPTSELDSDRLRQQLMAPDPMQRAIALHALEVEVERSAAAARGSLAQEVEKFTARGIPFYALHDPHFRNWVGKAVAYWQRLQSLDTMTPALAKAGGRARSRA
;
A
#
# COMPACT_ATOMS: atom_id res chain seq x y z
N MET A 1 8.76 -15.16 2.08
CA MET A 1 8.18 -14.08 2.90
C MET A 1 8.18 -12.84 2.05
N ASP A 2 7.03 -12.19 1.92
CA ASP A 2 6.96 -10.96 1.17
C ASP A 2 7.39 -9.79 2.07
N PRO A 3 8.49 -9.06 1.78
CA PRO A 3 9.08 -8.08 2.69
C PRO A 3 8.16 -6.87 3.00
N THR A 4 7.03 -6.75 2.32
CA THR A 4 6.02 -5.71 2.56
C THR A 4 4.91 -6.15 3.51
N SER A 5 4.75 -7.45 3.78
CA SER A 5 3.69 -8.00 4.65
C SER A 5 3.86 -7.65 6.15
N GLU A 6 5.04 -7.17 6.55
CA GLU A 6 5.32 -6.72 7.93
C GLU A 6 5.35 -5.19 8.07
N LEU A 7 5.09 -4.45 6.99
CA LEU A 7 5.12 -2.99 7.02
C LEU A 7 3.77 -2.45 7.51
N ASP A 8 3.68 -2.11 8.80
CA ASP A 8 2.53 -1.36 9.31
C ASP A 8 2.61 0.14 8.96
N SER A 9 1.52 0.87 9.18
CA SER A 9 1.44 2.29 8.85
C SER A 9 2.43 3.17 9.60
N ASP A 10 2.85 2.77 10.81
CA ASP A 10 3.81 3.53 11.60
C ASP A 10 5.23 3.29 11.11
N ARG A 11 5.55 2.06 10.69
CA ARG A 11 6.82 1.72 10.06
C ARG A 11 6.99 2.43 8.72
N LEU A 12 5.94 2.48 7.90
CA LEU A 12 5.94 3.26 6.66
C LEU A 12 6.22 4.75 6.93
N ARG A 13 5.54 5.34 7.93
CA ARG A 13 5.77 6.73 8.33
C ARG A 13 7.23 6.97 8.73
N GLN A 14 7.79 6.10 9.57
CA GLN A 14 9.18 6.21 10.02
C GLN A 14 10.16 6.19 8.83
N GLN A 15 9.97 5.27 7.88
CA GLN A 15 10.86 5.16 6.73
C GLN A 15 10.72 6.33 5.76
N LEU A 16 9.50 6.83 5.52
CA LEU A 16 9.28 8.04 4.72
C LEU A 16 9.88 9.30 5.37
N MET A 17 10.03 9.31 6.70
CA MET A 17 10.68 10.40 7.44
C MET A 17 12.18 10.16 7.69
N ALA A 18 12.76 9.07 7.17
CA ALA A 18 14.16 8.77 7.38
C ALA A 18 15.07 9.87 6.81
N PRO A 19 16.23 10.16 7.43
CA PRO A 19 17.22 11.09 6.87
C PRO A 19 17.83 10.59 5.55
N ASP A 20 17.93 9.26 5.39
CA ASP A 20 18.45 8.64 4.18
C ASP A 20 17.42 8.71 3.02
N PRO A 21 17.74 9.37 1.90
CA PRO A 21 16.88 9.39 0.71
C PRO A 21 16.55 8.00 0.15
N MET A 22 17.47 7.05 0.26
CA MET A 22 17.24 5.70 -0.25
C MET A 22 16.14 4.99 0.55
N GLN A 23 16.16 5.10 1.88
CA GLN A 23 15.10 4.54 2.73
C GLN A 23 13.73 5.13 2.40
N ARG A 24 13.66 6.44 2.14
CA ARG A 24 12.39 7.07 1.72
C ARG A 24 11.91 6.54 0.38
N ALA A 25 12.81 6.35 -0.59
CA ALA A 25 12.47 5.79 -1.90
C ALA A 25 11.95 4.34 -1.80
N ILE A 26 12.60 3.51 -0.98
CA ILE A 26 12.15 2.14 -0.68
C ILE A 26 10.73 2.16 -0.08
N ALA A 27 10.46 3.08 0.85
CA ALA A 27 9.14 3.21 1.45
C ALA A 27 8.06 3.67 0.46
N LEU A 28 8.39 4.60 -0.44
CA LEU A 28 7.46 4.98 -1.51
C LEU A 28 7.21 3.81 -2.47
N HIS A 29 8.24 3.05 -2.82
CA HIS A 29 8.12 1.88 -3.67
C HIS A 29 7.26 0.77 -3.02
N ALA A 30 7.33 0.60 -1.70
CA ALA A 30 6.42 -0.32 -1.00
C ALA A 30 4.94 0.04 -1.26
N LEU A 31 4.60 1.32 -1.28
CA LEU A 31 3.23 1.78 -1.60
C LEU A 31 2.85 1.48 -3.06
N GLU A 32 3.78 1.59 -4.01
CA GLU A 32 3.55 1.20 -5.41
C GLU A 32 3.23 -0.29 -5.52
N VAL A 33 4.05 -1.14 -4.89
CA VAL A 33 3.87 -2.59 -4.87
C VAL A 33 2.55 -2.99 -4.20
N GLU A 34 2.17 -2.30 -3.13
CA GLU A 34 0.91 -2.57 -2.43
C GLU A 34 -0.31 -2.26 -3.31
N VAL A 35 -0.26 -1.19 -4.10
CA VAL A 35 -1.29 -0.91 -5.10
C VAL A 35 -1.37 -2.00 -6.15
N GLU A 36 -0.24 -2.47 -6.67
CA GLU A 36 -0.22 -3.54 -7.67
C GLU A 36 -0.82 -4.85 -7.16
N ARG A 37 -0.56 -5.20 -5.89
CA ARG A 37 -1.18 -6.37 -5.24
C ARG A 37 -2.66 -6.19 -5.02
N SER A 38 -3.00 -5.04 -4.45
CA SER A 38 -4.38 -4.66 -4.19
C SER A 38 -5.16 -4.50 -5.49
N ALA A 39 -4.54 -4.21 -6.64
CA ALA A 39 -5.22 -3.89 -7.90
C ALA A 39 -6.12 -5.01 -8.42
N ALA A 40 -5.90 -6.28 -8.02
CA ALA A 40 -6.82 -7.37 -8.32
C ALA A 40 -8.17 -7.23 -7.57
N ALA A 41 -8.15 -6.70 -6.34
CA ALA A 41 -9.32 -6.42 -5.50
C ALA A 41 -9.81 -4.96 -5.57
N ALA A 42 -8.92 -4.04 -5.95
CA ALA A 42 -9.07 -2.59 -5.85
C ALA A 42 -9.16 -1.89 -7.21
N ARG A 43 -9.61 -2.58 -8.28
CA ARG A 43 -9.94 -1.96 -9.58
C ARG A 43 -10.99 -0.84 -9.37
N GLY A 44 -10.52 0.35 -9.00
CA GLY A 44 -11.34 1.44 -8.50
C GLY A 44 -10.53 2.74 -8.40
N SER A 45 -11.19 3.82 -8.00
CA SER A 45 -10.60 5.17 -7.94
C SER A 45 -9.38 5.26 -7.02
N LEU A 46 -9.33 4.46 -5.94
CA LEU A 46 -8.20 4.46 -5.01
C LEU A 46 -6.89 4.05 -5.67
N ALA A 47 -6.85 2.95 -6.44
CA ALA A 47 -5.62 2.53 -7.10
C ALA A 47 -5.07 3.64 -8.02
N GLN A 48 -5.94 4.28 -8.81
CA GLN A 48 -5.56 5.41 -9.66
C GLN A 48 -5.08 6.64 -8.87
N GLU A 49 -5.69 6.92 -7.70
CA GLU A 49 -5.25 8.01 -6.82
C GLU A 49 -3.84 7.76 -6.29
N VAL A 50 -3.56 6.53 -5.85
CA VAL A 50 -2.26 6.16 -5.31
C VAL A 50 -1.19 6.09 -6.41
N GLU A 51 -1.49 5.53 -7.59
CA GLU A 51 -0.58 5.54 -8.74
C GLU A 51 -0.18 6.97 -9.14
N LYS A 52 -1.15 7.89 -9.22
CA LYS A 52 -0.86 9.31 -9.52
C LYS A 52 -0.05 9.98 -8.42
N PHE A 53 -0.22 9.54 -7.17
CA PHE A 53 0.54 10.06 -6.04
C PHE A 53 1.99 9.59 -6.08
N THR A 54 2.23 8.28 -6.27
CA THR A 54 3.58 7.69 -6.29
C THR A 54 4.37 8.12 -7.52
N ALA A 55 3.73 8.25 -8.68
CA ALA A 55 4.36 8.71 -9.93
C ALA A 55 4.99 10.13 -9.83
N ARG A 56 4.56 10.96 -8.86
CA ARG A 56 5.15 12.27 -8.61
C ARG A 56 6.46 12.21 -7.82
N GLY A 57 6.75 11.08 -7.18
CA GLY A 57 7.92 10.89 -6.34
C GLY A 57 7.86 11.62 -5.00
N ILE A 58 8.98 11.59 -4.28
CA ILE A 58 9.15 12.26 -3.00
C ILE A 58 9.41 13.75 -3.24
N PRO A 59 8.63 14.66 -2.64
CA PRO A 59 8.83 16.09 -2.85
C PRO A 59 10.13 16.58 -2.21
N PHE A 60 10.75 17.58 -2.84
CA PHE A 60 12.00 18.19 -2.39
C PHE A 60 11.74 19.23 -1.29
N TYR A 61 11.44 18.74 -0.09
CA TYR A 61 11.24 19.56 1.12
C TYR A 61 12.13 19.07 2.26
N ALA A 62 12.39 19.94 3.24
CA ALA A 62 13.02 19.52 4.49
C ALA A 62 12.08 18.59 5.29
N LEU A 63 12.63 17.67 6.07
CA LEU A 63 11.83 16.67 6.82
C LEU A 63 10.89 17.29 7.85
N HIS A 64 11.23 18.48 8.36
CA HIS A 64 10.39 19.23 9.30
C HIS A 64 9.38 20.15 8.61
N ASP A 65 9.45 20.29 7.28
CA ASP A 65 8.56 21.13 6.51
C ASP A 65 7.11 20.62 6.63
N PRO A 66 6.13 21.51 6.92
CA PRO A 66 4.72 21.12 7.01
C PRO A 66 4.18 20.46 5.73
N HIS A 67 4.62 20.89 4.55
CA HIS A 67 4.22 20.30 3.28
C HIS A 67 4.76 18.88 3.12
N PHE A 68 6.01 18.63 3.54
CA PHE A 68 6.57 17.28 3.58
C PHE A 68 5.77 16.38 4.52
N ARG A 69 5.53 16.83 5.75
CA ARG A 69 4.78 16.07 6.76
C ARG A 69 3.35 15.77 6.30
N ASN A 70 2.70 16.71 5.63
CA ASN A 70 1.38 16.51 5.03
C ASN A 70 1.43 15.48 3.88
N TRP A 71 2.47 15.51 3.05
CA TRP A 71 2.68 14.51 2.01
C TRP A 71 2.88 13.11 2.60
N VAL A 72 3.69 12.98 3.67
CA VAL A 72 3.86 11.71 4.41
C VAL A 72 2.52 11.24 4.99
N GLY A 73 1.74 12.15 5.57
CA GLY A 73 0.40 11.84 6.08
C GLY A 73 -0.53 11.26 5.01
N LYS A 74 -0.49 11.81 3.78
CA LYS A 74 -1.25 11.26 2.63
C LYS A 74 -0.77 9.87 2.23
N ALA A 75 0.53 9.65 2.14
CA ALA A 75 1.09 8.33 1.83
C ALA A 75 0.64 7.26 2.83
N VAL A 76 0.71 7.59 4.13
CA VAL A 76 0.27 6.70 5.21
C VAL A 76 -1.25 6.44 5.16
N ALA A 77 -2.06 7.46 4.87
CA ALA A 77 -3.49 7.27 4.72
C ALA A 77 -3.84 6.35 3.53
N TYR A 78 -3.11 6.45 2.42
CA TYR A 78 -3.28 5.53 1.30
C TYR A 78 -2.92 4.10 1.67
N TRP A 79 -1.80 3.89 2.36
CA TRP A 79 -1.40 2.58 2.86
C TRP A 79 -2.49 1.92 3.71
N GLN A 80 -3.03 2.66 4.69
CA GLN A 80 -4.09 2.14 5.57
C GLN A 80 -5.37 1.78 4.80
N ARG A 81 -5.75 2.60 3.80
CA ARG A 81 -6.91 2.33 2.96
C ARG A 81 -6.70 1.08 2.11
N LEU A 82 -5.51 0.87 1.54
CA LEU A 82 -5.18 -0.33 0.76
C LEU A 82 -5.20 -1.59 1.64
N GLN A 83 -4.53 -1.55 2.80
CA GLN A 83 -4.51 -2.66 3.76
C GLN A 83 -5.92 -3.04 4.27
N SER A 84 -6.80 -2.05 4.42
CA SER A 84 -8.20 -2.30 4.80
C SER A 84 -8.99 -3.03 3.72
N LEU A 85 -8.69 -2.78 2.43
CA LEU A 85 -9.34 -3.49 1.33
C LEU A 85 -8.87 -4.95 1.24
N ASP A 86 -7.59 -5.21 1.48
CA ASP A 86 -7.06 -6.58 1.51
C ASP A 86 -7.70 -7.39 2.65
N THR A 87 -7.81 -6.79 3.84
CA THR A 87 -8.45 -7.41 5.01
C THR A 87 -9.95 -7.70 4.79
N MET A 88 -10.65 -6.85 4.04
CA MET A 88 -12.08 -7.02 3.72
C MET A 88 -12.35 -8.02 2.59
N THR A 89 -11.31 -8.57 1.96
CA THR A 89 -11.45 -9.59 0.91
C THR A 89 -11.11 -10.96 1.50
N PRO A 90 -11.98 -11.59 2.33
CA PRO A 90 -11.76 -12.96 2.72
C PRO A 90 -11.82 -13.82 1.45
N ALA A 91 -10.84 -14.69 1.28
CA ALA A 91 -10.68 -15.61 0.16
C ALA A 91 -11.95 -16.41 -0.15
N LEU A 92 -12.86 -15.85 -0.96
CA LEU A 92 -13.97 -16.57 -1.57
C LEU A 92 -13.50 -17.21 -2.87
N ALA A 93 -12.63 -18.21 -2.76
CA ALA A 93 -12.21 -19.02 -3.90
C ALA A 93 -11.85 -20.46 -3.51
N LYS A 94 -12.75 -21.17 -2.80
CA LYS A 94 -13.00 -22.62 -2.96
C LYS A 94 -14.31 -23.03 -2.27
N ALA A 95 -15.44 -22.62 -2.84
CA ALA A 95 -16.73 -23.27 -2.62
C ALA A 95 -17.24 -23.78 -3.97
N GLY A 96 -16.94 -25.04 -4.30
CA GLY A 96 -17.34 -25.59 -5.61
C GLY A 96 -16.80 -26.98 -5.89
N GLY A 97 -17.25 -27.97 -5.13
CA GLY A 97 -16.95 -29.39 -5.37
C GLY A 97 -18.10 -30.27 -4.88
N ARG A 98 -19.29 -30.05 -5.44
CA ARG A 98 -20.51 -30.78 -5.11
C ARG A 98 -20.33 -32.27 -5.47
N ALA A 99 -20.72 -33.12 -4.53
CA ALA A 99 -20.78 -34.57 -4.63
C ALA A 99 -21.38 -35.08 -5.95
N ARG A 100 -20.79 -36.14 -6.49
CA ARG A 100 -21.52 -37.15 -7.25
C ARG A 100 -21.11 -38.54 -6.75
N SER A 101 -22.04 -39.15 -6.01
CA SER A 101 -22.07 -40.59 -5.79
C SER A 101 -22.30 -41.31 -7.12
N ARG A 102 -21.64 -42.46 -7.29
CA ARG A 102 -22.23 -43.66 -7.90
C ARG A 102 -21.41 -44.88 -7.46
N ALA A 103 -22.00 -45.63 -6.53
CA ALA A 103 -21.81 -47.06 -6.41
C ALA A 103 -22.72 -47.76 -7.44
#